data_AF-A0AA40I9I5-F1
#
_entry.id   AF-A0AA40I9I5-F1
#
_cell.length_a   1.000
_cell.length_b   1.000
_cell.length_c   1.000
_cell.angle_alpha   90.00
_cell.angle_beta   90.00
_cell.angle_gamma   90.00
#
_symmetry.space_group_name_H-M   'P 1'
#
loop_
_entity.id
_entity.type
_entity.pdbx_description
1 polymer ?
#
loop_
_entity_poly.entity_id
_entity_poly.type
_entity_poly.pdbx_seq_one_letter_code
_entity_poly.pdbx_strand_id
1 'polypeptide(L)'
;MGITWSLLAMQALSPTETTELRLVGGPSRCRGRLEVLHGGSWGSVCDDDWDVVDANVVCRQLGCGLALPVPRPLAFGQGRGPILLDNVDCRGQEAALSECGSRGWGVHNCFHYEDVAVLCDEFLLTQPPTKKVLTSRAPPTTTQNGKGEGSVRLVGGAGPCQGRVEILHGGLWGTVCDDDWGLPDATVVCRQLGCGEALAATTNAFFGYGTGHILLDNVNCEGGEPRLAACLSLGWGVHNCGHHEDAGALCAATRVGALPSRETALFTTASWVAGKKSGRLRLVGGSGPCRGRVEVMYAGGWGTVCDDDWDFADARVACREAGCGPALGATGLGHFGFGRGPVLLDNVGCAGTEVRLSDCFHLGWGQHNCGHHEDAGALCSGEPAAGSRTEAAQPWAGPRVTALGGSAPRAEPERTRHPQRRSPPGREPLQCERPEELGLQVQQDGSETTRVPTPRPRDGHLRLANGAHRCEGRVELFLGQRWGTVCDDAWDLRAAGVLCHQLGCGQALAAPGEAHFGPGRGPILLDNVKCRGDESTLLLCSHIRWDAHNCDHSEDASVLCRLS
;
A
#
# COMPACT_ATOMS: atom_id res chain seq x y z
N MET A 1 3.72 66.68 -58.21
CA MET A 1 3.51 65.28 -57.76
C MET A 1 4.57 65.00 -56.71
N GLY A 2 4.19 64.74 -55.47
CA GLY A 2 5.12 64.38 -54.39
C GLY A 2 4.82 62.97 -53.90
N ILE A 3 5.84 62.15 -53.68
CA ILE A 3 5.71 60.79 -53.18
C ILE A 3 6.04 60.81 -51.69
N THR A 4 5.05 60.52 -50.86
CA THR A 4 5.20 60.40 -49.40
C THR A 4 5.71 59.02 -49.03
N TRP A 5 6.84 58.94 -48.34
CA TRP A 5 7.33 57.71 -47.74
C TRP A 5 6.60 57.44 -46.42
N SER A 6 5.65 56.49 -46.44
CA SER A 6 4.99 56.02 -45.22
C SER A 6 5.91 55.09 -44.45
N LEU A 7 6.41 55.55 -43.30
CA LEU A 7 7.04 54.68 -42.30
C LEU A 7 5.98 53.75 -41.72
N LEU A 8 6.05 52.44 -42.03
CA LEU A 8 5.35 51.46 -41.21
C LEU A 8 6.03 51.40 -39.85
N ALA A 9 5.28 51.69 -38.79
CA ALA A 9 5.72 51.43 -37.44
C ALA A 9 5.82 49.91 -37.25
N MET A 10 7.02 49.40 -36.98
CA MET A 10 7.19 48.08 -36.38
C MET A 10 6.58 48.13 -34.99
N GLN A 11 5.39 47.55 -34.84
CA GLN A 11 4.87 47.24 -33.51
C GLN A 11 5.81 46.22 -32.88
N ALA A 12 6.53 46.63 -31.83
CA ALA A 12 7.25 45.69 -31.00
C ALA A 12 6.22 44.75 -30.36
N LEU A 13 6.34 43.46 -30.65
CA LEU A 13 5.66 42.44 -29.85
C LEU A 13 6.20 42.55 -28.43
N SER A 14 5.30 42.68 -27.45
CA SER A 14 5.64 42.51 -26.04
C SER A 14 6.36 41.18 -25.86
N PRO A 15 7.38 41.08 -25.00
CA PRO A 15 7.75 39.78 -24.46
C PRO A 15 6.51 39.14 -23.85
N THR A 16 6.25 37.87 -24.14
CA THR A 16 5.44 37.05 -23.24
C THR A 16 6.14 37.04 -21.89
N GLU A 17 5.45 37.41 -20.80
CA GLU A 17 6.02 37.27 -19.46
C GLU A 17 6.22 35.78 -19.16
N THR A 18 7.43 35.29 -19.41
CA THR A 18 7.83 33.94 -19.04
C THR A 18 8.00 33.91 -17.53
N THR A 19 7.03 33.33 -16.84
CA THR A 19 7.05 33.11 -15.39
C THR A 19 8.37 32.45 -14.97
N GLU A 20 9.20 33.16 -14.22
CA GLU A 20 10.48 32.62 -13.75
C GLU A 20 10.26 31.57 -12.65
N LEU A 21 11.03 30.49 -12.70
CA LEU A 21 11.04 29.43 -11.69
C LEU A 21 12.37 29.40 -10.95
N ARG A 22 12.35 29.00 -9.69
CA ARG A 22 13.55 28.65 -8.92
C ARG A 22 13.27 27.49 -7.97
N LEU A 23 14.33 26.74 -7.65
CA LEU A 23 14.30 25.72 -6.60
C LEU A 23 15.13 26.20 -5.40
N VAL A 24 14.53 26.15 -4.20
CA VAL A 24 15.08 26.76 -2.98
C VAL A 24 15.33 25.73 -1.89
N GLY A 25 16.37 25.92 -1.08
CA GLY A 25 16.66 25.09 0.10
C GLY A 25 17.35 23.75 -0.17
N GLY A 26 17.45 23.32 -1.43
CA GLY A 26 18.19 22.12 -1.83
C GLY A 26 19.65 22.38 -2.26
N PRO A 27 20.39 21.31 -2.60
CA PRO A 27 21.84 21.34 -2.80
C PRO A 27 22.32 21.83 -4.18
N SER A 28 21.43 22.04 -5.15
CA SER A 28 21.76 22.59 -6.48
C SER A 28 20.59 23.41 -7.04
N ARG A 29 20.81 24.14 -8.15
CA ARG A 29 19.74 24.86 -8.85
C ARG A 29 18.61 23.97 -9.38
N CYS A 30 18.83 22.65 -9.40
CA CYS A 30 17.94 21.64 -9.95
C CYS A 30 17.28 20.77 -8.86
N ARG A 31 17.40 21.13 -7.57
CA ARG A 31 16.79 20.43 -6.43
C ARG A 31 16.38 21.41 -5.34
N GLY A 32 15.12 21.40 -4.91
CA GLY A 32 14.60 22.31 -3.88
C GLY A 32 13.09 22.38 -3.83
N ARG A 33 12.54 23.15 -2.89
CA ARG A 33 11.14 23.60 -2.92
C ARG A 33 10.93 24.49 -4.15
N LEU A 34 9.83 24.33 -4.86
CA LEU A 34 9.49 25.18 -6.00
C LEU A 34 9.02 26.56 -5.55
N GLU A 35 9.56 27.59 -6.18
CA GLU A 35 9.04 28.94 -6.09
C GLU A 35 8.94 29.58 -7.48
N VAL A 36 7.89 30.38 -7.66
CA VAL A 36 7.40 30.93 -8.92
C VAL A 36 7.35 32.46 -8.82
N LEU A 37 7.79 33.16 -9.86
CA LEU A 37 7.72 34.62 -9.95
C LEU A 37 6.47 35.06 -10.70
N HIS A 38 5.50 35.65 -9.99
CA HIS A 38 4.31 36.27 -10.59
C HIS A 38 4.06 37.67 -10.02
N GLY A 39 3.65 38.62 -10.87
CA GLY A 39 3.37 40.00 -10.46
C GLY A 39 4.56 40.76 -9.84
N GLY A 40 5.80 40.30 -10.06
CA GLY A 40 7.00 40.82 -9.40
C GLY A 40 7.28 40.27 -8.00
N SER A 41 6.48 39.30 -7.52
CA SER A 41 6.64 38.61 -6.23
C SER A 41 6.93 37.12 -6.41
N TRP A 42 7.82 36.59 -5.57
CA TRP A 42 8.04 35.14 -5.46
C TRP A 42 7.05 34.53 -4.46
N GLY A 43 6.54 33.35 -4.78
CA GLY A 43 5.72 32.52 -3.89
C GLY A 43 5.86 31.03 -4.23
N SER A 44 5.30 30.16 -3.40
CA SER A 44 5.38 28.70 -3.54
C SER A 44 4.21 28.12 -4.36
N VAL A 45 4.20 26.80 -4.52
CA VAL A 45 3.17 26.00 -5.22
C VAL A 45 2.71 24.89 -4.30
N CYS A 46 1.40 24.64 -4.23
CA CYS A 46 0.81 23.59 -3.41
C CYS A 46 0.96 22.19 -4.03
N ASP A 47 0.99 21.15 -3.19
CA ASP A 47 1.07 19.73 -3.57
C ASP A 47 -0.29 19.03 -3.76
N ASP A 48 -1.42 19.73 -3.58
CA ASP A 48 -2.74 19.33 -4.10
C ASP A 48 -2.64 19.05 -5.62
N ASP A 49 -2.97 17.82 -6.01
CA ASP A 49 -2.83 17.21 -7.35
C ASP A 49 -1.42 17.18 -7.98
N TRP A 50 -0.38 17.70 -7.31
CA TRP A 50 0.98 17.82 -7.89
C TRP A 50 1.66 16.46 -8.11
N ASP A 51 2.12 16.20 -9.34
CA ASP A 51 2.73 14.92 -9.71
C ASP A 51 4.15 15.02 -10.30
N VAL A 52 4.62 13.93 -10.92
CA VAL A 52 5.93 13.87 -11.58
C VAL A 52 5.88 14.37 -13.04
N VAL A 53 4.70 14.45 -13.68
CA VAL A 53 4.49 15.15 -14.96
C VAL A 53 4.69 16.66 -14.79
N ASP A 54 4.12 17.27 -13.74
CA ASP A 54 4.33 18.68 -13.39
C ASP A 54 5.81 18.97 -13.09
N ALA A 55 6.41 18.12 -12.26
CA ALA A 55 7.83 18.20 -11.94
C ALA A 55 8.72 18.07 -13.18
N ASN A 56 8.33 17.27 -14.17
CA ASN A 56 9.04 17.17 -15.46
C ASN A 56 8.93 18.45 -16.29
N VAL A 57 7.78 19.15 -16.29
CA VAL A 57 7.66 20.47 -16.94
C VAL A 57 8.60 21.47 -16.26
N VAL A 58 8.66 21.49 -14.93
CA VAL A 58 9.63 22.32 -14.17
C VAL A 58 11.08 21.97 -14.49
N CYS A 59 11.46 20.70 -14.43
CA CYS A 59 12.82 20.25 -14.70
C CYS A 59 13.26 20.52 -16.14
N ARG A 60 12.34 20.44 -17.11
CA ARG A 60 12.55 20.86 -18.50
C ARG A 60 12.72 22.37 -18.63
N GLN A 61 11.82 23.17 -18.03
CA GLN A 61 11.88 24.64 -18.08
C GLN A 61 13.16 25.19 -17.43
N LEU A 62 13.64 24.58 -16.36
CA LEU A 62 14.91 24.94 -15.69
C LEU A 62 16.16 24.44 -16.44
N GLY A 63 16.03 23.63 -17.49
CA GLY A 63 17.17 22.99 -18.16
C GLY A 63 17.95 22.09 -17.20
N CYS A 64 17.23 21.26 -16.45
CA CYS A 64 17.73 20.44 -15.34
C CYS A 64 17.54 18.93 -15.54
N GLY A 65 17.01 18.50 -16.69
CA GLY A 65 16.80 17.09 -17.05
C GLY A 65 15.37 16.63 -16.78
N LEU A 66 15.21 15.35 -16.43
CA LEU A 66 13.94 14.76 -16.00
C LEU A 66 13.74 14.93 -14.48
N ALA A 67 12.49 14.82 -14.04
CA ALA A 67 12.16 14.72 -12.63
C ALA A 67 12.58 13.35 -12.02
N LEU A 68 12.69 13.34 -10.70
CA LEU A 68 12.83 12.16 -9.84
C LEU A 68 11.64 12.13 -8.88
N PRO A 69 11.02 10.95 -8.63
CA PRO A 69 9.97 10.83 -7.62
C PRO A 69 10.44 11.34 -6.25
N VAL A 70 9.66 12.25 -5.66
CA VAL A 70 10.03 12.95 -4.40
C VAL A 70 9.26 12.33 -3.23
N PRO A 71 9.91 11.58 -2.32
CA PRO A 71 9.18 10.80 -1.33
C PRO A 71 8.56 11.62 -0.18
N ARG A 72 8.85 12.94 -0.08
CA ARG A 72 8.30 13.89 0.92
C ARG A 72 8.34 15.35 0.42
N PRO A 73 7.22 16.10 0.43
CA PRO A 73 7.19 17.53 0.09
C PRO A 73 8.10 18.39 0.98
N LEU A 74 8.04 18.18 2.30
CA LEU A 74 8.80 18.93 3.32
C LEU A 74 10.34 18.81 3.25
N ALA A 75 10.91 18.09 2.27
CA ALA A 75 12.34 17.77 2.16
C ALA A 75 13.28 18.98 2.12
N PHE A 76 12.82 20.15 1.65
CA PHE A 76 13.62 21.39 1.55
C PHE A 76 13.10 22.53 2.43
N GLY A 77 12.24 22.19 3.39
CA GLY A 77 11.60 23.13 4.30
C GLY A 77 10.46 23.94 3.65
N GLN A 78 9.73 24.63 4.50
CA GLN A 78 8.55 25.42 4.14
C GLN A 78 8.93 26.77 3.49
N GLY A 79 8.06 27.27 2.62
CA GLY A 79 8.14 28.57 1.96
C GLY A 79 7.80 29.74 2.88
N ARG A 80 7.82 30.94 2.28
CA ARG A 80 7.56 32.21 2.96
C ARG A 80 6.98 33.23 1.99
N GLY A 81 5.69 33.50 2.08
CA GLY A 81 5.03 34.54 1.29
C GLY A 81 3.63 34.11 0.86
N PRO A 82 3.18 34.44 -0.36
CA PRO A 82 2.01 33.80 -0.94
C PRO A 82 2.33 32.38 -1.41
N ILE A 83 1.32 31.50 -1.41
CA ILE A 83 1.26 30.36 -2.32
C ILE A 83 0.59 30.88 -3.59
N LEU A 84 1.15 30.59 -4.77
CA LEU A 84 0.77 31.24 -6.03
C LEU A 84 0.06 30.31 -7.01
N LEU A 85 0.27 29.00 -6.93
CA LEU A 85 -0.40 27.99 -7.76
C LEU A 85 -0.89 26.83 -6.89
N ASP A 86 -2.00 26.23 -7.32
CA ASP A 86 -2.74 25.17 -6.65
C ASP A 86 -3.51 24.34 -7.69
N ASN A 87 -3.64 23.03 -7.44
CA ASN A 87 -4.09 21.97 -8.37
C ASN A 87 -3.45 22.14 -9.76
N VAL A 88 -2.12 21.99 -9.83
CA VAL A 88 -1.41 22.05 -11.11
C VAL A 88 -1.75 20.81 -11.94
N ASP A 89 -2.03 21.00 -13.24
CA ASP A 89 -2.43 19.94 -14.18
C ASP A 89 -1.65 20.12 -15.49
N CYS A 90 -0.42 19.60 -15.53
CA CYS A 90 0.40 19.54 -16.74
C CYS A 90 0.17 18.22 -17.51
N ARG A 91 0.20 18.28 -18.86
CA ARG A 91 0.17 17.08 -19.74
C ARG A 91 1.56 16.61 -20.17
N GLY A 92 2.60 17.14 -19.53
CA GLY A 92 4.01 16.83 -19.81
C GLY A 92 4.56 17.38 -21.12
N GLN A 93 3.78 18.15 -21.89
CA GLN A 93 4.14 18.68 -23.22
C GLN A 93 4.34 20.21 -23.22
N GLU A 94 3.95 20.87 -22.14
CA GLU A 94 3.98 22.31 -21.88
C GLU A 94 5.42 22.85 -21.85
N ALA A 95 5.69 23.98 -22.50
CA ALA A 95 7.02 24.57 -22.54
C ALA A 95 7.41 25.26 -21.23
N ALA A 96 6.41 25.66 -20.43
CA ALA A 96 6.58 26.26 -19.12
C ALA A 96 5.39 25.91 -18.20
N LEU A 97 5.62 25.92 -16.87
CA LEU A 97 4.61 25.64 -15.84
C LEU A 97 3.37 26.55 -15.95
N SER A 98 3.56 27.78 -16.47
CA SER A 98 2.49 28.76 -16.73
C SER A 98 1.56 28.41 -17.90
N GLU A 99 1.81 27.32 -18.62
CA GLU A 99 0.95 26.79 -19.69
C GLU A 99 0.03 25.63 -19.20
N CYS A 100 0.28 25.10 -18.00
CA CYS A 100 -0.49 24.01 -17.41
C CYS A 100 -1.82 24.50 -16.79
N GLY A 101 -2.70 23.55 -16.45
CA GLY A 101 -3.87 23.82 -15.63
C GLY A 101 -3.48 24.29 -14.22
N SER A 102 -4.33 25.12 -13.62
CA SER A 102 -4.29 25.50 -12.19
C SER A 102 -5.59 26.18 -11.78
N ARG A 103 -5.84 26.32 -10.47
CA ARG A 103 -6.93 27.15 -9.94
C ARG A 103 -6.81 28.66 -10.24
N GLY A 104 -5.64 29.10 -10.71
CA GLY A 104 -5.33 30.50 -10.98
C GLY A 104 -4.55 31.18 -9.85
N TRP A 105 -3.88 32.28 -10.20
CA TRP A 105 -2.86 32.91 -9.38
C TRP A 105 -3.35 33.33 -7.98
N GLY A 106 -2.77 32.72 -6.94
CA GLY A 106 -3.09 33.00 -5.54
C GLY A 106 -4.44 32.47 -5.06
N VAL A 107 -5.10 31.58 -5.81
CA VAL A 107 -6.32 30.89 -5.39
C VAL A 107 -5.94 29.51 -4.88
N HIS A 108 -5.86 29.34 -3.55
CA HIS A 108 -5.47 28.08 -2.93
C HIS A 108 -6.26 27.75 -1.65
N ASN A 109 -6.34 26.47 -1.26
CA ASN A 109 -6.72 26.07 0.11
C ASN A 109 -5.54 25.76 1.05
N CYS A 110 -4.31 25.72 0.51
CA CYS A 110 -3.16 25.14 1.20
C CYS A 110 -2.40 26.10 2.15
N PHE A 111 -1.47 25.52 2.90
CA PHE A 111 -0.49 26.12 3.80
C PHE A 111 0.94 25.71 3.40
N HIS A 112 1.97 26.40 3.89
CA HIS A 112 3.36 26.13 3.50
C HIS A 112 3.94 24.75 3.92
N TYR A 113 3.16 23.86 4.54
CA TYR A 113 3.58 22.46 4.73
C TYR A 113 3.25 21.57 3.51
N GLU A 114 2.29 22.00 2.68
CA GLU A 114 1.90 21.47 1.37
C GLU A 114 2.74 22.12 0.22
N ASP A 115 3.87 22.78 0.52
CA ASP A 115 4.72 23.38 -0.53
C ASP A 115 5.54 22.29 -1.28
N VAL A 116 5.38 22.21 -2.61
CA VAL A 116 6.01 21.15 -3.43
C VAL A 116 7.54 21.19 -3.43
N ALA A 117 8.15 20.01 -3.41
CA ALA A 117 9.56 19.80 -3.63
C ALA A 117 9.81 19.14 -4.99
N VAL A 118 10.76 19.68 -5.75
CA VAL A 118 11.19 19.15 -7.04
C VAL A 118 12.64 18.70 -6.96
N LEU A 119 12.91 17.46 -7.38
CA LEU A 119 14.26 16.98 -7.66
C LEU A 119 14.37 16.63 -9.14
N CYS A 120 15.34 17.22 -9.83
CA CYS A 120 15.70 16.82 -11.18
C CYS A 120 16.97 15.96 -11.19
N ASP A 121 17.16 15.17 -12.25
CA ASP A 121 18.43 14.52 -12.57
C ASP A 121 19.19 15.24 -13.69
N GLU A 122 20.27 15.92 -13.30
CA GLU A 122 21.07 16.81 -14.15
C GLU A 122 21.80 16.09 -15.31
N PHE A 123 21.79 14.74 -15.35
CA PHE A 123 22.40 13.95 -16.42
C PHE A 123 21.53 13.81 -17.67
N LEU A 124 20.20 13.91 -17.56
CA LEU A 124 19.28 13.65 -18.67
C LEU A 124 18.83 14.91 -19.42
N LEU A 125 19.80 15.69 -19.92
CA LEU A 125 19.55 16.86 -20.78
C LEU A 125 19.01 16.46 -22.17
N THR A 126 17.71 16.18 -22.24
CA THR A 126 16.99 15.83 -23.46
C THR A 126 16.71 17.04 -24.36
N GLN A 127 16.77 16.83 -25.68
CA GLN A 127 16.44 17.86 -26.66
C GLN A 127 14.92 18.06 -26.79
N PRO A 128 14.44 19.25 -27.21
CA PRO A 128 13.01 19.55 -27.30
C PRO A 128 12.23 18.55 -28.19
N PRO A 129 10.92 18.39 -27.97
CA PRO A 129 10.11 17.31 -28.55
C PRO A 129 10.00 17.41 -30.08
N THR A 130 10.91 16.72 -30.79
CA THR A 130 10.86 16.63 -32.24
C THR A 130 9.69 15.75 -32.67
N LYS A 131 8.63 16.33 -33.24
CA LYS A 131 7.67 15.59 -34.07
C LYS A 131 8.43 14.96 -35.24
N LYS A 132 8.80 13.68 -35.13
CA LYS A 132 9.62 12.98 -36.13
C LYS A 132 8.81 12.61 -37.36
N VAL A 133 8.72 13.58 -38.27
CA VAL A 133 8.42 13.32 -39.69
C VAL A 133 9.37 12.24 -40.21
N LEU A 134 8.82 11.20 -40.83
CA LEU A 134 9.56 10.04 -41.35
C LEU A 134 10.46 10.43 -42.56
N THR A 135 11.64 10.97 -42.28
CA THR A 135 12.76 11.04 -43.23
C THR A 135 14.06 10.53 -42.58
N SER A 136 15.08 10.26 -43.40
CA SER A 136 15.99 9.14 -43.14
C SER A 136 17.30 9.46 -42.41
N ARG A 137 17.73 8.49 -41.59
CA ARG A 137 19.14 8.16 -41.31
C ARG A 137 19.99 9.19 -40.54
N ALA A 138 19.60 9.47 -39.29
CA ALA A 138 20.57 9.88 -38.28
C ALA A 138 21.53 8.71 -37.92
N PRO A 139 22.81 8.97 -37.57
CA PRO A 139 23.73 7.93 -37.10
C PRO A 139 23.33 7.37 -35.71
N PRO A 140 23.60 6.08 -35.40
CA PRO A 140 23.38 5.54 -34.07
C PRO A 140 24.43 6.04 -33.07
N THR A 141 23.99 6.79 -32.06
CA THR A 141 24.79 7.14 -30.88
C THR A 141 25.03 5.90 -30.01
N THR A 142 26.12 5.20 -30.28
CA THR A 142 26.61 4.10 -29.43
C THR A 142 27.33 4.67 -28.22
N THR A 143 26.79 4.47 -27.03
CA THR A 143 27.48 4.80 -25.78
C THR A 143 28.54 3.74 -25.47
N GLN A 144 29.49 4.08 -24.58
CA GLN A 144 30.76 3.35 -24.35
C GLN A 144 30.63 1.88 -23.92
N ASN A 145 29.42 1.37 -23.65
CA ASN A 145 29.15 -0.03 -23.27
C ASN A 145 28.61 -0.91 -24.42
N GLY A 146 28.64 -0.43 -25.67
CA GLY A 146 28.24 -1.23 -26.85
C GLY A 146 26.74 -1.49 -26.99
N LYS A 147 25.91 -0.94 -26.09
CA LYS A 147 24.46 -0.84 -26.24
C LYS A 147 24.09 0.54 -26.77
N GLY A 148 23.12 0.62 -27.67
CA GLY A 148 22.64 1.87 -28.24
C GLY A 148 21.48 2.48 -27.47
N GLU A 149 21.22 3.76 -27.72
CA GLU A 149 20.01 4.47 -27.31
C GLU A 149 18.73 3.66 -27.66
N GLY A 150 17.80 3.51 -26.71
CA GLY A 150 16.59 2.69 -26.85
C GLY A 150 16.82 1.17 -26.78
N SER A 151 17.94 0.70 -26.22
CA SER A 151 18.15 -0.74 -25.93
C SER A 151 17.26 -1.21 -24.78
N VAL A 152 16.68 -2.40 -24.89
CA VAL A 152 15.85 -3.02 -23.84
C VAL A 152 16.63 -4.12 -23.08
N ARG A 153 16.22 -4.43 -21.86
CA ARG A 153 16.57 -5.64 -21.10
C ARG A 153 15.36 -6.13 -20.30
N LEU A 154 15.37 -7.41 -19.90
CA LEU A 154 14.39 -8.00 -18.99
C LEU A 154 15.06 -8.32 -17.64
N VAL A 155 14.39 -7.99 -16.54
CA VAL A 155 14.91 -8.12 -15.16
C VAL A 155 13.91 -8.87 -14.27
N GLY A 156 14.37 -9.56 -13.22
CA GLY A 156 13.52 -10.24 -12.23
C GLY A 156 12.92 -11.58 -12.66
N GLY A 157 12.81 -11.86 -13.97
CA GLY A 157 12.31 -13.14 -14.49
C GLY A 157 13.29 -14.32 -14.36
N ALA A 158 12.76 -15.54 -14.48
CA ALA A 158 13.50 -16.80 -14.30
C ALA A 158 14.50 -17.13 -15.43
N GLY A 159 14.61 -16.30 -16.46
CA GLY A 159 15.50 -16.48 -17.61
C GLY A 159 15.55 -15.23 -18.50
N PRO A 160 16.49 -15.14 -19.45
CA PRO A 160 16.79 -13.91 -20.20
C PRO A 160 15.71 -13.46 -21.20
N CYS A 161 14.62 -14.21 -21.32
CA CYS A 161 13.49 -13.96 -22.21
C CYS A 161 12.16 -13.79 -21.44
N GLN A 162 12.24 -13.42 -20.17
CA GLN A 162 11.10 -13.01 -19.34
C GLN A 162 11.56 -12.02 -18.26
N GLY A 163 10.71 -11.06 -17.88
CA GLY A 163 11.04 -10.10 -16.84
C GLY A 163 10.33 -8.75 -16.99
N ARG A 164 10.55 -7.86 -16.02
CA ARG A 164 10.22 -6.44 -16.09
C ARG A 164 10.99 -5.82 -17.24
N VAL A 165 10.32 -5.00 -18.04
CA VAL A 165 10.92 -4.26 -19.15
C VAL A 165 11.68 -3.07 -18.59
N GLU A 166 12.97 -3.01 -18.91
CA GLU A 166 13.78 -1.82 -18.68
C GLU A 166 14.41 -1.37 -19.99
N ILE A 167 14.44 -0.05 -20.20
CA ILE A 167 14.95 0.60 -21.40
C ILE A 167 16.10 1.55 -21.07
N LEU A 168 17.02 1.69 -22.02
CA LEU A 168 18.22 2.54 -21.93
C LEU A 168 17.98 3.87 -22.65
N HIS A 169 17.85 4.97 -21.89
CA HIS A 169 17.73 6.33 -22.41
C HIS A 169 18.83 7.24 -21.85
N GLY A 170 19.52 8.01 -22.69
CA GLY A 170 20.55 8.96 -22.26
C GLY A 170 21.79 8.33 -21.58
N GLY A 171 21.89 7.01 -21.55
CA GLY A 171 22.90 6.24 -20.81
C GLY A 171 22.43 5.65 -19.48
N LEU A 172 21.21 6.00 -19.01
CA LEU A 172 20.60 5.43 -17.81
C LEU A 172 19.56 4.35 -18.16
N TRP A 173 19.44 3.35 -17.30
CA TRP A 173 18.35 2.37 -17.35
C TRP A 173 17.21 2.83 -16.45
N GLY A 174 15.99 2.69 -16.95
CA GLY A 174 14.76 2.88 -16.20
C GLY A 174 13.67 1.94 -16.74
N THR A 175 12.52 1.92 -16.08
CA THR A 175 11.41 1.01 -16.39
C THR A 175 10.46 1.60 -17.43
N VAL A 176 9.37 0.91 -17.69
CA VAL A 176 8.28 1.30 -18.57
C VAL A 176 6.99 1.10 -17.77
N CYS A 177 6.06 2.05 -17.80
CA CYS A 177 4.76 1.86 -17.14
C CYS A 177 3.88 0.86 -17.91
N ASP A 178 2.98 0.16 -17.23
CA ASP A 178 1.99 -0.71 -17.84
C ASP A 178 0.66 -0.07 -18.26
N ASP A 179 0.53 1.25 -18.15
CA ASP A 179 -0.59 1.98 -18.76
C ASP A 179 -0.55 1.84 -20.30
N ASP A 180 -1.70 1.49 -20.89
CA ASP A 180 -1.88 0.99 -22.27
C ASP A 180 -1.06 -0.27 -22.68
N TRP A 181 -0.26 -0.88 -21.79
CA TRP A 181 0.73 -1.91 -22.16
C TRP A 181 0.12 -3.24 -22.62
N GLY A 182 0.24 -3.51 -23.93
CA GLY A 182 -0.37 -4.66 -24.58
C GLY A 182 0.60 -5.75 -25.05
N LEU A 183 0.00 -6.83 -25.56
CA LEU A 183 0.74 -7.88 -26.26
C LEU A 183 1.53 -7.39 -27.50
N PRO A 184 1.11 -6.35 -28.26
CA PRO A 184 1.94 -5.76 -29.32
C PRO A 184 3.27 -5.21 -28.80
N ASP A 185 3.28 -4.57 -27.63
CA ASP A 185 4.42 -3.91 -27.00
C ASP A 185 5.42 -4.95 -26.49
N ALA A 186 4.90 -5.97 -25.79
CA ALA A 186 5.66 -7.17 -25.46
C ALA A 186 6.20 -7.88 -26.72
N THR A 187 5.48 -7.86 -27.84
CA THR A 187 5.95 -8.43 -29.12
C THR A 187 7.13 -7.64 -29.69
N VAL A 188 7.11 -6.30 -29.64
CA VAL A 188 8.25 -5.46 -30.00
C VAL A 188 9.45 -5.75 -29.09
N VAL A 189 9.25 -5.89 -27.78
CA VAL A 189 10.31 -6.25 -26.83
C VAL A 189 10.90 -7.64 -27.12
N CYS A 190 10.07 -8.67 -27.22
CA CYS A 190 10.53 -10.05 -27.46
C CYS A 190 11.27 -10.18 -28.79
N ARG A 191 10.82 -9.48 -29.85
CA ARG A 191 11.51 -9.41 -31.13
C ARG A 191 12.81 -8.59 -31.06
N GLN A 192 12.83 -7.44 -30.38
CA GLN A 192 14.04 -6.61 -30.20
C GLN A 192 15.15 -7.38 -29.44
N LEU A 193 14.78 -8.28 -28.54
CA LEU A 193 15.71 -9.14 -27.78
C LEU A 193 16.10 -10.44 -28.49
N GLY A 194 15.46 -10.78 -29.62
CA GLY A 194 15.68 -12.06 -30.31
C GLY A 194 15.15 -13.28 -29.54
N CYS A 195 14.14 -13.08 -28.68
CA CYS A 195 13.55 -14.08 -27.80
C CYS A 195 12.36 -14.83 -28.40
N GLY A 196 12.03 -14.61 -29.67
CA GLY A 196 10.87 -15.18 -30.36
C GLY A 196 9.59 -14.37 -30.13
N GLU A 197 8.43 -15.03 -30.28
CA GLU A 197 7.11 -14.44 -30.05
C GLU A 197 6.91 -14.04 -28.58
N ALA A 198 6.05 -13.05 -28.35
CA ALA A 198 5.50 -12.79 -27.01
C ALA A 198 4.42 -13.82 -26.65
N LEU A 199 4.45 -14.28 -25.40
CA LEU A 199 3.42 -15.14 -24.81
C LEU A 199 2.50 -14.36 -23.87
N ALA A 200 3.03 -13.33 -23.21
CA ALA A 200 2.26 -12.37 -22.43
C ALA A 200 2.97 -11.01 -22.34
N ALA A 201 2.19 -9.94 -22.37
CA ALA A 201 2.48 -8.73 -21.62
C ALA A 201 2.06 -8.97 -20.16
N THR A 202 2.82 -8.44 -19.20
CA THR A 202 2.49 -8.54 -17.77
C THR A 202 2.53 -7.15 -17.16
N THR A 203 1.53 -6.82 -16.36
CA THR A 203 1.35 -5.52 -15.72
C THR A 203 1.73 -5.58 -14.23
N ASN A 204 1.45 -4.52 -13.48
CA ASN A 204 1.47 -4.43 -12.03
C ASN A 204 2.77 -4.92 -11.38
N ALA A 205 3.91 -4.61 -11.98
CA ALA A 205 5.23 -5.02 -11.49
C ALA A 205 5.35 -6.55 -11.28
N PHE A 206 4.70 -7.38 -12.10
CA PHE A 206 4.66 -8.85 -11.97
C PHE A 206 6.05 -9.53 -11.80
N PHE A 207 7.11 -8.95 -12.37
CA PHE A 207 8.48 -9.46 -12.20
C PHE A 207 9.27 -8.78 -11.07
N GLY A 208 8.54 -8.18 -10.12
CA GLY A 208 8.99 -7.31 -9.06
C GLY A 208 9.16 -5.85 -9.51
N TYR A 209 9.01 -4.94 -8.56
CA TYR A 209 9.32 -3.51 -8.64
C TYR A 209 10.73 -3.22 -9.16
N GLY A 210 10.86 -2.18 -9.97
CA GLY A 210 12.09 -1.51 -10.35
C GLY A 210 12.50 -0.43 -9.36
N THR A 211 13.46 0.39 -9.79
CA THR A 211 14.04 1.49 -8.98
C THR A 211 14.62 2.57 -9.89
N GLY A 212 14.29 3.84 -9.64
CA GLY A 212 14.90 4.99 -10.31
C GLY A 212 13.88 5.77 -11.13
N HIS A 213 14.07 5.81 -12.44
CA HIS A 213 13.15 6.46 -13.38
C HIS A 213 12.24 5.41 -14.02
N ILE A 214 10.96 5.76 -14.20
CA ILE A 214 10.14 5.20 -15.28
C ILE A 214 10.42 6.07 -16.51
N LEU A 215 10.67 5.46 -17.67
CA LEU A 215 11.18 6.17 -18.85
C LEU A 215 10.21 6.25 -20.02
N LEU A 216 9.16 5.43 -20.04
CA LEU A 216 8.10 5.44 -21.04
C LEU A 216 6.76 5.13 -20.36
N ASP A 217 5.70 5.73 -20.88
CA ASP A 217 4.32 5.59 -20.40
C ASP A 217 3.33 5.72 -21.58
N ASN A 218 2.11 5.18 -21.41
CA ASN A 218 1.10 4.90 -22.45
C ASN A 218 1.75 4.32 -23.71
N VAL A 219 2.56 3.26 -23.55
CA VAL A 219 3.29 2.66 -24.67
C VAL A 219 2.30 1.89 -25.54
N ASN A 220 2.16 2.34 -26.78
CA ASN A 220 1.15 1.85 -27.71
C ASN A 220 1.82 1.55 -29.06
N CYS A 221 2.25 0.30 -29.23
CA CYS A 221 2.85 -0.26 -30.44
C CYS A 221 1.78 -0.92 -31.34
N GLU A 222 1.93 -0.83 -32.66
CA GLU A 222 1.22 -1.70 -33.61
C GLU A 222 1.80 -3.14 -33.61
N GLY A 223 2.98 -3.35 -33.03
CA GLY A 223 3.69 -4.63 -32.96
C GLY A 223 4.75 -4.82 -34.05
N GLY A 224 4.77 -3.93 -35.06
CA GLY A 224 5.70 -3.95 -36.19
C GLY A 224 7.01 -3.17 -35.98
N GLU A 225 7.12 -2.39 -34.90
CA GLU A 225 8.15 -1.39 -34.68
C GLU A 225 9.55 -2.00 -34.53
N PRO A 226 10.62 -1.35 -35.03
CA PRO A 226 11.96 -1.92 -34.99
C PRO A 226 12.57 -2.01 -33.58
N ARG A 227 11.99 -1.31 -32.59
CA ARG A 227 12.42 -1.24 -31.18
C ARG A 227 11.34 -0.50 -30.37
N LEU A 228 11.26 -0.74 -29.06
CA LEU A 228 10.24 -0.15 -28.18
C LEU A 228 10.26 1.39 -28.21
N ALA A 229 11.46 1.98 -28.24
CA ALA A 229 11.73 3.41 -28.42
C ALA A 229 11.32 4.01 -29.79
N ALA A 230 10.40 3.36 -30.52
CA ALA A 230 9.82 3.82 -31.77
C ALA A 230 8.29 3.69 -31.83
N CYS A 231 7.65 3.14 -30.79
CA CYS A 231 6.20 3.13 -30.63
C CYS A 231 5.69 4.49 -30.13
N LEU A 232 4.36 4.67 -30.08
CA LEU A 232 3.75 5.82 -29.42
C LEU A 232 3.91 5.69 -27.89
N SER A 233 4.03 6.83 -27.21
CA SER A 233 4.16 6.99 -25.75
C SER A 233 4.01 8.48 -25.40
N LEU A 234 3.78 8.82 -24.13
CA LEU A 234 3.73 10.22 -23.68
C LEU A 234 5.04 10.98 -23.93
N GLY A 235 6.17 10.30 -23.79
CA GLY A 235 7.50 10.84 -24.00
C GLY A 235 8.52 10.23 -23.03
N TRP A 236 9.80 10.59 -23.19
CA TRP A 236 10.85 10.12 -22.30
C TRP A 236 10.68 10.70 -20.89
N GLY A 237 10.40 9.84 -19.92
CA GLY A 237 10.23 10.21 -18.52
C GLY A 237 8.95 10.99 -18.19
N VAL A 238 8.06 11.19 -19.16
CA VAL A 238 6.71 11.71 -18.90
C VAL A 238 5.86 10.51 -18.54
N HIS A 239 5.47 10.43 -17.27
CA HIS A 239 4.61 9.39 -16.71
C HIS A 239 3.88 9.92 -15.47
N ASN A 240 2.72 9.39 -15.12
CA ASN A 240 2.10 9.60 -13.80
C ASN A 240 2.36 8.40 -12.86
N CYS A 241 2.70 7.23 -13.41
CA CYS A 241 2.85 5.96 -12.70
C CYS A 241 3.93 5.95 -11.59
N GLY A 242 3.80 5.00 -10.67
CA GLY A 242 4.83 4.53 -9.75
C GLY A 242 5.37 3.14 -10.11
N HIS A 243 6.42 2.68 -9.42
CA HIS A 243 7.01 1.35 -9.70
C HIS A 243 6.10 0.14 -9.36
N HIS A 244 4.86 0.36 -8.91
CA HIS A 244 3.84 -0.69 -8.90
C HIS A 244 3.27 -1.00 -10.29
N GLU A 245 3.25 -0.05 -11.22
CA GLU A 245 2.84 -0.26 -12.62
C GLU A 245 4.07 -0.53 -13.53
N ASP A 246 5.10 -1.23 -13.04
CA ASP A 246 6.28 -1.53 -13.85
C ASP A 246 6.02 -2.70 -14.84
N ALA A 247 5.84 -2.36 -16.11
CA ALA A 247 5.55 -3.30 -17.19
C ALA A 247 6.58 -4.43 -17.35
N GLY A 248 6.10 -5.58 -17.82
CA GLY A 248 6.89 -6.78 -18.08
C GLY A 248 6.48 -7.54 -19.34
N ALA A 249 7.35 -8.46 -19.76
CA ALA A 249 7.14 -9.32 -20.91
C ALA A 249 7.58 -10.76 -20.64
N LEU A 250 6.86 -11.71 -21.23
CA LEU A 250 7.18 -13.14 -21.25
C LEU A 250 7.23 -13.61 -22.70
N CYS A 251 8.40 -14.10 -23.15
CA CYS A 251 8.63 -14.51 -24.54
C CYS A 251 8.79 -16.03 -24.67
N ALA A 252 8.63 -16.55 -25.90
CA ALA A 252 8.74 -17.98 -26.22
C ALA A 252 10.15 -18.59 -26.04
N ALA A 253 11.18 -17.76 -25.85
CA ALA A 253 12.59 -18.12 -25.73
C ALA A 253 13.19 -18.93 -26.91
N THR A 254 12.50 -18.94 -28.05
CA THR A 254 12.86 -19.67 -29.27
C THR A 254 13.98 -18.97 -30.04
N ARG A 255 15.23 -19.15 -29.58
CA ARG A 255 16.43 -18.68 -30.29
C ARG A 255 16.53 -19.28 -31.69
N VAL A 256 16.27 -18.46 -32.70
CA VAL A 256 16.49 -18.80 -34.11
C VAL A 256 17.99 -19.04 -34.34
N GLY A 257 18.39 -20.31 -34.51
CA GLY A 257 19.75 -20.72 -34.87
C GLY A 257 20.46 -21.69 -33.91
N ALA A 258 19.90 -22.01 -32.75
CA ALA A 258 20.48 -23.00 -31.83
C ALA A 258 19.78 -24.36 -31.96
N LEU A 259 20.50 -25.39 -32.44
CA LEU A 259 20.05 -26.78 -32.35
C LEU A 259 19.87 -27.18 -30.87
N PRO A 260 18.81 -27.93 -30.51
CA PRO A 260 18.54 -28.25 -29.12
C PRO A 260 19.62 -29.17 -28.54
N SER A 261 20.42 -28.62 -27.63
CA SER A 261 21.22 -29.39 -26.67
C SER A 261 20.33 -30.42 -25.97
N ARG A 262 20.85 -31.64 -25.75
CA ARG A 262 20.03 -32.83 -25.45
C ARG A 262 19.29 -32.80 -24.11
N GLU A 263 19.52 -31.79 -23.28
CA GLU A 263 18.80 -31.49 -22.04
C GLU A 263 17.52 -30.66 -22.28
N THR A 264 17.50 -29.82 -23.32
CA THR A 264 16.35 -28.97 -23.70
C THR A 264 15.19 -29.80 -24.29
N ALA A 265 15.49 -31.01 -24.80
CA ALA A 265 14.52 -31.94 -25.39
C ALA A 265 13.51 -32.55 -24.38
N LEU A 266 13.56 -32.16 -23.10
CA LEU A 266 12.57 -32.52 -22.07
C LEU A 266 11.48 -31.45 -21.84
N PHE A 267 11.58 -30.27 -22.47
CA PHE A 267 10.71 -29.11 -22.16
C PHE A 267 9.63 -28.78 -23.20
N THR A 268 9.62 -29.42 -24.37
CA THR A 268 8.58 -29.19 -25.40
C THR A 268 7.54 -30.30 -25.45
N THR A 269 6.28 -29.89 -25.65
CA THR A 269 5.09 -30.67 -26.07
C THR A 269 4.62 -31.89 -25.24
N ALA A 270 5.38 -32.40 -24.26
CA ALA A 270 4.94 -33.56 -23.46
C ALA A 270 4.24 -33.23 -22.12
N SER A 271 4.42 -32.03 -21.55
CA SER A 271 3.94 -31.72 -20.18
C SER A 271 2.52 -31.13 -20.09
N TRP A 272 1.81 -30.98 -21.22
CA TRP A 272 0.50 -30.30 -21.28
C TRP A 272 -0.73 -31.20 -21.03
N VAL A 273 -0.52 -32.50 -20.80
CA VAL A 273 -1.61 -33.49 -20.59
C VAL A 273 -1.44 -34.26 -19.26
N ALA A 274 -0.43 -33.92 -18.45
CA ALA A 274 -0.17 -34.57 -17.16
C ALA A 274 0.07 -33.53 -16.05
N GLY A 275 -0.88 -33.39 -15.14
CA GLY A 275 -0.97 -32.28 -14.20
C GLY A 275 0.20 -32.14 -13.23
N LYS A 276 1.12 -31.20 -13.52
CA LYS A 276 1.88 -30.50 -12.48
C LYS A 276 0.94 -29.49 -11.82
N LYS A 277 0.78 -29.59 -10.49
CA LYS A 277 -0.18 -28.78 -9.73
C LYS A 277 0.27 -27.31 -9.68
N SER A 278 -0.48 -26.43 -10.37
CA SER A 278 -0.66 -25.06 -9.91
C SER A 278 -1.48 -25.08 -8.61
N GLY A 279 -1.44 -24.00 -7.83
CA GLY A 279 -2.02 -23.97 -6.49
C GLY A 279 -1.19 -24.83 -5.52
N ARG A 280 -0.11 -24.22 -5.05
CA ARG A 280 0.51 -24.55 -3.77
C ARG A 280 0.58 -23.25 -2.98
N LEU A 281 0.04 -23.26 -1.77
CA LEU A 281 0.06 -22.14 -0.84
C LEU A 281 1.14 -22.29 0.23
N ARG A 282 1.66 -21.16 0.73
CA ARG A 282 2.50 -21.07 1.94
C ARG A 282 2.13 -19.82 2.75
N LEU A 283 2.47 -19.85 4.04
CA LEU A 283 2.34 -18.71 4.94
C LEU A 283 3.73 -18.19 5.33
N VAL A 284 3.96 -16.88 5.22
CA VAL A 284 5.29 -16.26 5.39
C VAL A 284 5.26 -15.11 6.39
N GLY A 285 6.37 -14.86 7.09
CA GLY A 285 6.54 -13.71 7.99
C GLY A 285 5.92 -13.84 9.38
N GLY A 286 4.98 -14.76 9.59
CA GLY A 286 4.35 -14.99 10.88
C GLY A 286 5.21 -15.76 11.90
N SER A 287 4.82 -15.66 13.18
CA SER A 287 5.51 -16.28 14.33
C SER A 287 5.30 -17.80 14.48
N GLY A 288 5.19 -18.51 13.36
CA GLY A 288 4.97 -19.96 13.28
C GLY A 288 4.43 -20.36 11.90
N PRO A 289 4.49 -21.66 11.51
CA PRO A 289 4.15 -22.11 10.15
C PRO A 289 2.67 -21.95 9.78
N CYS A 290 1.79 -21.77 10.76
CA CYS A 290 0.34 -21.67 10.60
C CYS A 290 -0.20 -20.25 10.85
N ARG A 291 0.60 -19.24 10.52
CA ARG A 291 0.16 -17.84 10.36
C ARG A 291 1.15 -17.09 9.48
N GLY A 292 0.68 -16.15 8.66
CA GLY A 292 1.55 -15.39 7.78
C GLY A 292 0.83 -14.76 6.60
N ARG A 293 1.57 -13.95 5.85
CA ARG A 293 1.20 -13.49 4.50
C ARG A 293 0.95 -14.70 3.63
N VAL A 294 -0.15 -14.70 2.88
CA VAL A 294 -0.51 -15.75 1.94
C VAL A 294 0.33 -15.58 0.68
N GLU A 295 1.05 -16.63 0.32
CA GLU A 295 1.77 -16.69 -0.96
C GLU A 295 1.39 -17.96 -1.71
N VAL A 296 1.10 -17.81 -3.00
CA VAL A 296 0.73 -18.89 -3.91
C VAL A 296 1.82 -19.12 -4.96
N MET A 297 1.89 -20.35 -5.48
CA MET A 297 2.88 -20.75 -6.48
C MET A 297 2.24 -20.88 -7.87
N TYR A 298 2.63 -20.01 -8.80
CA TYR A 298 2.17 -19.98 -10.19
C TYR A 298 3.37 -19.96 -11.16
N ALA A 299 3.25 -20.63 -12.31
CA ALA A 299 4.29 -20.74 -13.35
C ALA A 299 5.71 -21.18 -12.89
N GLY A 300 5.86 -21.64 -11.64
CA GLY A 300 7.15 -21.97 -11.00
C GLY A 300 7.73 -20.87 -10.12
N GLY A 301 7.14 -19.66 -10.13
CA GLY A 301 7.42 -18.60 -9.16
C GLY A 301 6.53 -18.70 -7.91
N TRP A 302 6.88 -17.91 -6.89
CA TRP A 302 5.98 -17.57 -5.78
C TRP A 302 5.61 -16.10 -5.91
N GLY A 303 4.40 -15.75 -5.47
CA GLY A 303 3.92 -14.38 -5.35
C GLY A 303 2.80 -14.31 -4.32
N THR A 304 2.36 -13.10 -4.02
CA THR A 304 1.42 -12.81 -2.93
C THR A 304 -0.02 -12.83 -3.43
N VAL A 305 -0.96 -12.45 -2.56
CA VAL A 305 -2.39 -12.32 -2.82
C VAL A 305 -2.80 -10.95 -2.28
N CYS A 306 -3.64 -10.20 -2.99
CA CYS A 306 -4.13 -8.91 -2.49
C CYS A 306 -5.18 -9.09 -1.39
N ASP A 307 -5.33 -8.11 -0.49
CA ASP A 307 -6.41 -8.06 0.49
C ASP A 307 -7.72 -7.40 0.02
N ASP A 308 -7.80 -6.95 -1.23
CA ASP A 308 -9.06 -6.55 -1.87
C ASP A 308 -10.05 -7.75 -1.93
N ASP A 309 -11.26 -7.51 -1.42
CA ASP A 309 -12.30 -8.50 -1.08
C ASP A 309 -11.91 -9.63 -0.10
N TRP A 310 -10.66 -9.70 0.39
CA TRP A 310 -10.12 -10.83 1.17
C TRP A 310 -10.80 -11.03 2.54
N ASP A 311 -11.53 -12.14 2.68
CA ASP A 311 -12.41 -12.40 3.81
C ASP A 311 -12.12 -13.74 4.54
N PHE A 312 -12.93 -14.04 5.57
CA PHE A 312 -12.76 -15.23 6.41
C PHE A 312 -13.04 -16.56 5.66
N ALA A 313 -13.74 -16.55 4.53
CA ALA A 313 -13.91 -17.67 3.63
C ALA A 313 -12.64 -17.96 2.82
N ASP A 314 -11.94 -16.93 2.36
CA ASP A 314 -10.66 -17.08 1.63
C ASP A 314 -9.55 -17.53 2.58
N ALA A 315 -9.45 -16.91 3.76
CA ALA A 315 -8.56 -17.35 4.83
C ALA A 315 -8.88 -18.80 5.29
N ARG A 316 -10.16 -19.22 5.25
CA ARG A 316 -10.59 -20.61 5.51
C ARG A 316 -10.12 -21.58 4.44
N VAL A 317 -10.03 -21.17 3.17
CA VAL A 317 -9.41 -21.97 2.10
C VAL A 317 -7.89 -21.99 2.27
N ALA A 318 -7.25 -20.85 2.50
CA ALA A 318 -5.81 -20.74 2.69
C ALA A 318 -5.30 -21.60 3.85
N CYS A 319 -5.93 -21.52 5.03
CA CYS A 319 -5.57 -22.35 6.18
C CYS A 319 -5.80 -23.85 5.93
N ARG A 320 -6.82 -24.23 5.15
CA ARG A 320 -7.06 -25.62 4.72
C ARG A 320 -6.00 -26.10 3.73
N GLU A 321 -5.66 -25.31 2.71
CA GLU A 321 -4.63 -25.65 1.71
C GLU A 321 -3.23 -25.76 2.34
N ALA A 322 -2.90 -24.86 3.28
CA ALA A 322 -1.67 -24.92 4.08
C ALA A 322 -1.59 -26.13 5.03
N GLY A 323 -2.69 -26.88 5.23
CA GLY A 323 -2.77 -27.99 6.18
C GLY A 323 -2.80 -27.55 7.66
N CYS A 324 -3.13 -26.29 7.92
CA CYS A 324 -2.99 -25.63 9.22
C CYS A 324 -4.29 -25.56 10.07
N GLY A 325 -5.25 -26.43 9.75
CA GLY A 325 -6.54 -26.52 10.46
C GLY A 325 -7.51 -25.39 10.10
N PRO A 326 -8.57 -25.18 10.92
CA PRO A 326 -9.46 -24.04 10.79
C PRO A 326 -8.72 -22.69 10.85
N ALA A 327 -9.22 -21.72 10.08
CA ALA A 327 -8.83 -20.31 10.21
C ALA A 327 -9.33 -19.72 11.54
N LEU A 328 -8.57 -18.77 12.06
CA LEU A 328 -8.89 -17.91 13.20
C LEU A 328 -9.10 -16.45 12.77
N GLY A 329 -8.60 -16.06 11.60
CA GLY A 329 -8.83 -14.73 11.02
C GLY A 329 -8.19 -14.58 9.64
N ALA A 330 -8.79 -13.72 8.81
CA ALA A 330 -8.11 -13.05 7.70
C ALA A 330 -7.33 -11.85 8.24
N THR A 331 -6.28 -11.42 7.55
CA THR A 331 -5.55 -10.17 7.86
C THR A 331 -5.16 -9.50 6.55
N GLY A 332 -5.37 -8.20 6.46
CA GLY A 332 -4.99 -7.39 5.29
C GLY A 332 -3.67 -6.63 5.44
N LEU A 333 -3.51 -5.63 4.58
CA LEU A 333 -2.55 -4.51 4.67
C LEU A 333 -1.11 -4.91 5.01
N GLY A 334 -0.62 -6.02 4.44
CA GLY A 334 0.74 -6.49 4.66
C GLY A 334 1.07 -6.84 6.12
N HIS A 335 0.08 -7.22 6.94
CA HIS A 335 0.19 -7.44 8.39
C HIS A 335 1.38 -8.33 8.83
N PHE A 336 1.80 -9.28 8.00
CA PHE A 336 2.96 -10.16 8.26
C PHE A 336 4.26 -9.68 7.57
N GLY A 337 4.35 -8.37 7.33
CA GLY A 337 5.33 -7.71 6.50
C GLY A 337 4.98 -7.78 5.01
N PHE A 338 5.48 -6.82 4.25
CA PHE A 338 5.36 -6.79 2.79
C PHE A 338 6.15 -7.94 2.14
N GLY A 339 5.60 -8.48 1.06
CA GLY A 339 6.16 -9.52 0.22
C GLY A 339 7.15 -8.99 -0.80
N ARG A 340 7.47 -9.85 -1.78
CA ARG A 340 8.43 -9.58 -2.86
C ARG A 340 8.11 -10.44 -4.08
N GLY A 341 7.93 -9.82 -5.24
CA GLY A 341 7.68 -10.48 -6.53
C GLY A 341 6.35 -10.00 -7.12
N PRO A 342 5.61 -10.83 -7.86
CA PRO A 342 4.24 -10.52 -8.24
C PRO A 342 3.30 -10.59 -7.03
N VAL A 343 2.22 -9.79 -7.04
CA VAL A 343 0.94 -10.24 -6.50
C VAL A 343 0.31 -11.14 -7.59
N LEU A 344 -0.28 -12.28 -7.20
CA LEU A 344 -0.70 -13.31 -8.16
C LEU A 344 -2.21 -13.51 -8.25
N LEU A 345 -2.96 -13.13 -7.23
CA LEU A 345 -4.42 -13.24 -7.14
C LEU A 345 -4.97 -11.96 -6.51
N ASP A 346 -6.11 -11.50 -7.01
CA ASP A 346 -6.81 -10.29 -6.59
C ASP A 346 -8.33 -10.44 -6.75
N ASN A 347 -9.09 -9.68 -5.97
CA ASN A 347 -10.51 -9.87 -5.66
C ASN A 347 -10.84 -11.35 -5.42
N VAL A 348 -10.12 -11.97 -4.47
CA VAL A 348 -10.30 -13.40 -4.20
C VAL A 348 -11.65 -13.63 -3.53
N GLY A 349 -12.52 -14.40 -4.20
CA GLY A 349 -13.88 -14.67 -3.74
C GLY A 349 -14.16 -16.16 -3.62
N CYS A 350 -13.91 -16.73 -2.45
CA CYS A 350 -14.22 -18.12 -2.10
C CYS A 350 -15.59 -18.23 -1.40
N ALA A 351 -16.37 -19.28 -1.70
CA ALA A 351 -17.45 -19.73 -0.78
C ALA A 351 -16.88 -20.36 0.50
N GLY A 352 -15.56 -20.59 0.53
CA GLY A 352 -14.80 -21.19 1.62
C GLY A 352 -14.94 -22.71 1.70
N THR A 353 -15.37 -23.36 0.62
CA THR A 353 -15.50 -24.82 0.48
C THR A 353 -14.48 -25.42 -0.51
N GLU A 354 -13.76 -24.56 -1.23
CA GLU A 354 -12.79 -24.83 -2.27
C GLU A 354 -11.53 -25.55 -1.74
N VAL A 355 -10.89 -26.35 -2.59
CA VAL A 355 -9.73 -27.17 -2.20
C VAL A 355 -8.42 -26.37 -2.23
N ARG A 356 -8.34 -25.35 -3.10
CA ARG A 356 -7.24 -24.39 -3.17
C ARG A 356 -7.78 -22.98 -3.32
N LEU A 357 -6.94 -22.01 -2.97
CA LEU A 357 -7.24 -20.60 -3.18
C LEU A 357 -7.36 -20.25 -4.67
N SER A 358 -6.56 -20.93 -5.50
CA SER A 358 -6.62 -20.86 -6.97
C SER A 358 -7.83 -21.56 -7.61
N ASP A 359 -8.73 -22.15 -6.81
CA ASP A 359 -9.98 -22.75 -7.28
C ASP A 359 -11.20 -21.81 -7.03
N CYS A 360 -10.99 -20.64 -6.40
CA CYS A 360 -12.00 -19.62 -6.11
C CYS A 360 -12.16 -18.60 -7.27
N PHE A 361 -13.05 -17.61 -7.13
CA PHE A 361 -13.02 -16.44 -8.03
C PHE A 361 -11.77 -15.59 -7.76
N HIS A 362 -11.21 -15.01 -8.83
CA HIS A 362 -10.17 -13.98 -8.82
C HIS A 362 -10.12 -13.32 -10.21
N LEU A 363 -9.59 -12.10 -10.34
CA LEU A 363 -9.56 -11.38 -11.63
C LEU A 363 -8.76 -12.10 -12.73
N GLY A 364 -7.61 -12.66 -12.34
CA GLY A 364 -6.70 -13.39 -13.23
C GLY A 364 -5.43 -13.79 -12.49
N TRP A 365 -4.42 -14.29 -13.21
CA TRP A 365 -3.09 -14.52 -12.64
C TRP A 365 -2.20 -13.31 -12.91
N GLY A 366 -1.83 -12.57 -11.87
CA GLY A 366 -1.06 -11.32 -12.01
C GLY A 366 -1.87 -10.12 -12.54
N GLN A 367 -3.20 -10.27 -12.68
CA GLN A 367 -4.10 -9.14 -12.85
C GLN A 367 -4.53 -8.69 -11.45
N HIS A 368 -4.09 -7.49 -11.08
CA HIS A 368 -4.40 -6.80 -9.84
C HIS A 368 -4.34 -5.29 -10.06
N ASN A 369 -4.66 -4.49 -9.05
CA ASN A 369 -4.21 -3.09 -8.94
C ASN A 369 -3.30 -2.87 -7.71
N CYS A 370 -3.23 -3.86 -6.81
CA CYS A 370 -2.62 -3.76 -5.51
C CYS A 370 -1.07 -3.74 -5.51
N GLY A 371 -0.49 -3.07 -4.52
CA GLY A 371 0.92 -3.18 -4.15
C GLY A 371 1.17 -4.13 -2.97
N HIS A 372 2.44 -4.39 -2.64
CA HIS A 372 2.77 -5.25 -1.48
C HIS A 372 2.38 -4.68 -0.11
N HIS A 373 1.89 -3.43 -0.03
CA HIS A 373 1.26 -2.91 1.19
C HIS A 373 -0.17 -3.42 1.39
N GLU A 374 -0.77 -4.05 0.38
CA GLU A 374 -2.06 -4.75 0.36
C GLU A 374 -1.87 -6.29 0.32
N ASP A 375 -0.72 -6.80 0.78
CA ASP A 375 -0.49 -8.25 0.79
C ASP A 375 -1.33 -8.96 1.88
N ALA A 376 -2.29 -9.77 1.46
CA ALA A 376 -3.17 -10.57 2.31
C ALA A 376 -2.43 -11.61 3.17
N GLY A 377 -3.05 -11.95 4.29
CA GLY A 377 -2.55 -12.91 5.27
C GLY A 377 -3.66 -13.73 5.94
N ALA A 378 -3.23 -14.81 6.57
CA ALA A 378 -4.10 -15.73 7.30
C ALA A 378 -3.55 -16.06 8.69
N LEU A 379 -4.44 -16.10 9.67
CA LEU A 379 -4.23 -16.64 11.01
C LEU A 379 -4.91 -18.01 11.08
N CYS A 380 -4.16 -19.09 11.29
CA CYS A 380 -4.72 -20.44 11.41
C CYS A 380 -4.53 -20.98 12.83
N SER A 381 -5.36 -21.96 13.19
CA SER A 381 -5.32 -22.64 14.49
C SER A 381 -4.03 -23.42 14.72
N GLY A 382 -3.46 -24.02 13.68
CA GLY A 382 -2.27 -24.87 13.77
C GLY A 382 -2.51 -26.26 14.34
N GLU A 383 -3.76 -26.58 14.69
CA GLU A 383 -4.21 -27.90 15.14
C GLU A 383 -4.95 -28.62 14.00
N PRO A 384 -4.68 -29.90 13.73
CA PRO A 384 -5.47 -30.67 12.78
C PRO A 384 -6.95 -30.67 13.17
N ALA A 385 -7.85 -30.40 12.22
CA ALA A 385 -9.29 -30.39 12.48
C ALA A 385 -9.73 -31.70 13.15
N ALA A 386 -10.40 -31.60 14.30
CA ALA A 386 -10.70 -32.72 15.20
C ALA A 386 -11.79 -33.67 14.64
N GLY A 387 -11.46 -34.40 13.56
CA GLY A 387 -12.42 -35.12 12.72
C GLY A 387 -11.99 -36.50 12.22
N SER A 388 -10.84 -37.04 12.65
CA SER A 388 -10.45 -38.43 12.33
C SER A 388 -9.67 -39.12 13.44
N ARG A 389 -10.35 -39.44 14.56
CA ARG A 389 -9.87 -40.49 15.47
C ARG A 389 -10.07 -41.85 14.80
N THR A 390 -9.08 -42.28 14.02
CA THR A 390 -8.92 -43.69 13.67
C THR A 390 -8.67 -44.50 14.94
N GLU A 391 -9.26 -45.69 15.02
CA GLU A 391 -9.15 -46.54 16.21
C GLU A 391 -7.72 -47.07 16.38
N ALA A 392 -7.00 -46.52 17.37
CA ALA A 392 -5.74 -47.09 17.82
C ALA A 392 -6.02 -48.43 18.51
N ALA A 393 -5.52 -49.53 17.94
CA ALA A 393 -5.78 -50.87 18.42
C ALA A 393 -5.33 -51.08 19.87
N GLN A 394 -6.23 -51.62 20.70
CA GLN A 394 -5.95 -51.91 22.11
C GLN A 394 -5.01 -53.13 22.26
N PRO A 395 -3.95 -53.04 23.09
CA PRO A 395 -3.20 -54.22 23.52
C PRO A 395 -4.03 -55.14 24.41
N TRP A 396 -3.85 -56.44 24.19
CA TRP A 396 -4.50 -57.56 24.89
C TRP A 396 -4.29 -57.54 26.42
N ALA A 397 -5.39 -57.66 27.20
CA ALA A 397 -5.35 -58.05 28.61
C ALA A 397 -6.67 -58.71 29.07
N GLY A 398 -6.57 -59.70 29.97
CA GLY A 398 -7.68 -60.34 30.67
C GLY A 398 -7.15 -61.36 31.69
N PRO A 399 -8.01 -62.06 32.48
CA PRO A 399 -9.47 -62.04 32.47
C PRO A 399 -10.11 -61.57 33.81
N ARG A 400 -11.44 -61.70 33.90
CA ARG A 400 -12.38 -61.18 34.92
C ARG A 400 -12.15 -61.64 36.38
N VAL A 401 -12.59 -60.79 37.32
CA VAL A 401 -13.19 -61.16 38.62
C VAL A 401 -14.46 -60.29 38.83
N THR A 402 -15.45 -60.74 39.63
CA THR A 402 -16.82 -60.15 39.68
C THR A 402 -17.37 -59.89 41.10
N ALA A 403 -17.95 -58.71 41.32
CA ALA A 403 -19.00 -58.38 42.31
C ALA A 403 -19.72 -57.09 41.81
N LEU A 404 -21.04 -56.97 41.60
CA LEU A 404 -22.26 -57.20 42.43
C LEU A 404 -22.64 -56.01 43.36
N GLY A 405 -23.79 -55.36 43.10
CA GLY A 405 -24.70 -54.89 44.17
C GLY A 405 -25.27 -53.45 44.17
N GLY A 406 -26.30 -53.15 43.35
CA GLY A 406 -27.34 -52.10 43.63
C GLY A 406 -26.92 -50.62 43.63
N SER A 407 -27.80 -49.61 43.80
CA SER A 407 -29.27 -49.51 43.66
C SER A 407 -29.69 -48.02 43.51
N ALA A 408 -30.82 -47.72 42.84
CA ALA A 408 -31.40 -46.37 42.70
C ALA A 408 -32.40 -46.04 43.86
N PRO A 409 -33.03 -44.84 44.03
CA PRO A 409 -33.74 -44.06 42.98
C PRO A 409 -33.77 -42.50 43.11
N ARG A 410 -34.60 -41.88 42.25
CA ARG A 410 -34.95 -40.43 42.08
C ARG A 410 -35.59 -39.71 43.28
N ALA A 411 -35.54 -38.37 43.25
CA ALA A 411 -36.70 -37.49 43.54
C ALA A 411 -36.63 -36.14 42.78
N GLU A 412 -37.80 -35.57 42.45
CA GLU A 412 -38.05 -34.18 41.98
C GLU A 412 -39.29 -33.63 42.77
N PRO A 413 -39.98 -32.52 42.39
CA PRO A 413 -39.60 -31.12 42.68
C PRO A 413 -40.73 -30.33 43.40
N GLU A 414 -40.50 -29.08 43.85
CA GLU A 414 -41.63 -28.16 44.16
C GLU A 414 -41.33 -26.65 44.00
N ARG A 415 -42.33 -25.76 44.23
CA ARG A 415 -42.52 -24.52 43.45
C ARG A 415 -43.15 -23.31 44.19
N THR A 416 -42.89 -22.09 43.68
CA THR A 416 -43.51 -20.76 44.01
C THR A 416 -42.97 -20.08 45.30
N ARG A 417 -43.00 -18.75 45.51
CA ARG A 417 -43.90 -17.67 44.99
C ARG A 417 -43.25 -16.25 45.10
N HIS A 418 -43.89 -15.20 44.56
CA HIS A 418 -43.51 -13.76 44.56
C HIS A 418 -44.35 -12.95 45.61
N PRO A 419 -44.01 -11.70 46.07
CA PRO A 419 -44.31 -10.46 45.29
C PRO A 419 -43.62 -9.07 45.63
N GLN A 420 -43.46 -8.21 44.59
CA GLN A 420 -43.69 -6.73 44.51
C GLN A 420 -42.89 -5.66 45.33
N ARG A 421 -43.12 -4.36 45.01
CA ARG A 421 -42.28 -3.14 45.18
C ARG A 421 -42.82 -2.09 46.19
N ARG A 422 -41.96 -1.14 46.64
CA ARG A 422 -42.21 0.33 46.80
C ARG A 422 -40.91 1.12 47.09
N SER A 423 -40.96 2.46 47.04
CA SER A 423 -39.83 3.44 47.15
C SER A 423 -40.33 4.79 47.74
N PRO A 424 -39.54 5.89 47.87
CA PRO A 424 -38.07 6.07 47.91
C PRO A 424 -37.65 6.50 49.35
N PRO A 425 -37.09 7.69 49.77
CA PRO A 425 -36.56 8.93 49.13
C PRO A 425 -35.01 9.08 49.28
N GLY A 426 -34.46 10.30 49.34
CA GLY A 426 -33.01 10.60 49.52
C GLY A 426 -32.71 12.04 50.02
N ARG A 427 -31.43 12.48 50.01
CA ARG A 427 -30.98 13.87 50.30
C ARG A 427 -29.52 14.16 49.84
N GLU A 428 -29.21 15.44 49.71
CA GLU A 428 -27.93 16.11 49.37
C GLU A 428 -27.80 17.35 50.31
N PRO A 429 -26.76 18.24 50.25
CA PRO A 429 -25.41 18.16 49.65
C PRO A 429 -24.27 18.62 50.62
N LEU A 430 -23.01 18.74 50.13
CA LEU A 430 -22.14 19.97 50.18
C LEU A 430 -20.61 19.75 50.16
N GLN A 431 -19.98 20.21 49.06
CA GLN A 431 -18.72 21.00 48.94
C GLN A 431 -17.36 20.50 49.51
N CYS A 432 -16.28 21.16 49.04
CA CYS A 432 -14.87 20.76 49.20
C CYS A 432 -13.99 21.93 49.67
N GLU A 433 -12.89 21.63 50.38
CA GLU A 433 -11.75 22.54 50.58
C GLU A 433 -10.40 21.80 50.46
N ARG A 434 -9.31 22.57 50.34
CA ARG A 434 -7.89 22.16 50.27
C ARG A 434 -7.13 22.94 51.37
N PRO A 435 -5.96 22.50 51.87
CA PRO A 435 -4.72 22.78 51.15
C PRO A 435 -3.58 21.74 51.35
N GLU A 436 -2.33 22.19 51.16
CA GLU A 436 -1.15 21.46 50.70
C GLU A 436 -0.17 20.98 51.80
N GLU A 437 0.91 20.34 51.32
CA GLU A 437 2.23 20.12 51.94
C GLU A 437 2.38 19.37 53.28
N LEU A 438 3.11 18.24 53.22
CA LEU A 438 4.42 18.12 53.86
C LEU A 438 5.18 16.91 53.27
N GLY A 439 6.46 17.08 52.96
CA GLY A 439 7.30 16.03 52.35
C GLY A 439 8.03 15.16 53.38
N LEU A 440 8.34 13.91 53.02
CA LEU A 440 9.27 13.06 53.77
C LEU A 440 10.14 12.21 52.84
N GLN A 441 11.40 12.02 53.22
CA GLN A 441 12.41 11.33 52.42
C GLN A 441 12.40 9.81 52.64
N VAL A 442 12.99 9.08 51.68
CA VAL A 442 13.15 7.63 51.72
C VAL A 442 14.08 7.20 52.85
N GLN A 443 13.65 6.20 53.63
CA GLN A 443 14.55 5.19 54.16
C GLN A 443 14.16 3.83 53.59
N GLN A 444 15.16 3.04 53.22
CA GLN A 444 14.96 1.68 52.70
C GLN A 444 14.86 0.71 53.88
N ASP A 445 13.94 -0.25 53.78
CA ASP A 445 14.10 -1.55 54.44
C ASP A 445 13.97 -2.67 53.39
N GLY A 446 14.72 -3.74 53.59
CA GLY A 446 15.10 -4.70 52.56
C GLY A 446 14.07 -5.81 52.32
N SER A 447 12.96 -5.48 51.62
CA SER A 447 12.07 -6.51 51.07
C SER A 447 12.27 -6.64 49.56
N GLU A 448 12.96 -7.71 49.14
CA GLU A 448 13.22 -8.05 47.74
C GLU A 448 11.94 -8.54 47.06
N THR A 449 11.07 -7.58 46.75
CA THR A 449 9.88 -7.80 45.93
C THR A 449 10.31 -8.08 44.49
N THR A 450 10.50 -9.37 44.18
CA THR A 450 10.72 -9.87 42.82
C THR A 450 9.57 -9.36 41.94
N ARG A 451 9.84 -8.30 41.17
CA ARG A 451 8.92 -7.79 40.16
C ARG A 451 8.76 -8.86 39.09
N VAL A 452 7.73 -9.70 39.23
CA VAL A 452 7.21 -10.50 38.11
C VAL A 452 7.00 -9.51 36.96
N PRO A 453 7.73 -9.65 35.84
CA PRO A 453 7.54 -8.74 34.73
C PRO A 453 6.10 -8.89 34.25
N THR A 454 5.30 -7.82 34.34
CA THR A 454 4.02 -7.78 33.64
C THR A 454 4.33 -8.11 32.17
N PRO A 455 3.70 -9.14 31.58
CA PRO A 455 3.98 -9.49 30.20
C PRO A 455 3.74 -8.25 29.34
N ARG A 456 4.69 -7.93 28.46
CA ARG A 456 4.50 -6.82 27.52
C ARG A 456 3.17 -7.04 26.80
N PRO A 457 2.34 -6.01 26.61
CA PRO A 457 1.12 -6.17 25.85
C PRO A 457 1.42 -6.77 24.49
N ARG A 458 0.48 -7.58 23.97
CA ARG A 458 0.54 -8.02 22.58
C ARG A 458 -0.12 -6.96 21.71
N ASP A 459 0.24 -6.98 20.44
CA ASP A 459 -0.43 -6.17 19.43
C ASP A 459 -1.94 -6.46 19.44
N GLY A 460 -2.76 -5.41 19.36
CA GLY A 460 -4.21 -5.50 19.56
C GLY A 460 -4.69 -5.35 21.01
N HIS A 461 -3.80 -5.13 21.98
CA HIS A 461 -4.23 -4.83 23.36
C HIS A 461 -4.71 -3.39 23.47
N LEU A 462 -5.92 -3.20 23.99
CA LEU A 462 -6.55 -1.89 24.19
C LEU A 462 -6.48 -1.46 25.65
N ARG A 463 -6.44 -0.14 25.89
CA ARG A 463 -6.75 0.49 27.17
C ARG A 463 -7.59 1.75 26.94
N LEU A 464 -8.26 2.20 28.00
CA LEU A 464 -8.93 3.50 28.02
C LEU A 464 -8.21 4.44 29.00
N ALA A 465 -7.96 5.66 28.55
CA ALA A 465 -7.21 6.65 29.30
C ALA A 465 -8.10 7.83 29.72
N ASN A 466 -7.74 8.47 30.85
CA ASN A 466 -8.39 9.67 31.41
C ASN A 466 -9.88 9.58 31.78
N GLY A 467 -10.56 8.44 31.58
CA GLY A 467 -11.89 8.17 32.13
C GLY A 467 -11.88 7.89 33.65
N ALA A 468 -13.04 7.94 34.31
CA ALA A 468 -13.15 7.68 35.74
C ALA A 468 -13.04 6.18 36.09
N HIS A 469 -13.20 5.29 35.10
CA HIS A 469 -13.04 3.84 35.26
C HIS A 469 -12.62 3.13 33.96
N ARG A 470 -12.10 1.90 34.07
CA ARG A 470 -11.56 1.03 32.99
C ARG A 470 -12.47 0.73 31.78
N CYS A 471 -13.68 1.26 31.74
CA CYS A 471 -14.68 1.06 30.70
C CYS A 471 -15.20 2.39 30.11
N GLU A 472 -14.50 3.50 30.35
CA GLU A 472 -14.66 4.77 29.61
C GLU A 472 -13.30 5.47 29.45
N GLY A 473 -13.17 6.34 28.46
CA GLY A 473 -11.97 7.14 28.25
C GLY A 473 -11.62 7.36 26.77
N ARG A 474 -10.48 8.01 26.53
CA ARG A 474 -9.82 8.05 25.21
C ARG A 474 -9.35 6.65 24.84
N VAL A 475 -9.53 6.27 23.58
CA VAL A 475 -9.12 4.98 23.04
C VAL A 475 -7.61 4.96 22.83
N GLU A 476 -6.91 4.00 23.44
CA GLU A 476 -5.49 3.77 23.19
C GLU A 476 -5.23 2.29 22.85
N LEU A 477 -4.47 2.08 21.77
CA LEU A 477 -4.12 0.78 21.20
C LEU A 477 -2.62 0.53 21.37
N PHE A 478 -2.26 -0.72 21.66
CA PHE A 478 -0.88 -1.20 21.59
C PHE A 478 -0.64 -1.97 20.29
N LEU A 479 0.38 -1.54 19.54
CA LEU A 479 0.81 -2.14 18.28
C LEU A 479 2.31 -1.85 18.08
N GLY A 480 3.08 -2.77 17.51
CA GLY A 480 4.48 -2.53 17.14
C GLY A 480 5.38 -2.19 18.34
N GLN A 481 5.06 -2.70 19.52
CA GLN A 481 5.67 -2.35 20.83
C GLN A 481 5.48 -0.91 21.33
N ARG A 482 4.62 -0.09 20.70
CA ARG A 482 4.26 1.28 21.14
C ARG A 482 2.77 1.37 21.48
N TRP A 483 2.43 2.33 22.34
CA TRP A 483 1.04 2.79 22.53
C TRP A 483 0.78 3.96 21.57
N GLY A 484 -0.45 4.08 21.12
CA GLY A 484 -0.97 5.21 20.36
C GLY A 484 -2.48 5.34 20.48
N THR A 485 -3.04 6.39 19.87
CA THR A 485 -4.47 6.68 19.90
C THR A 485 -5.16 6.23 18.61
N VAL A 486 -6.45 6.54 18.48
CA VAL A 486 -7.31 6.29 17.32
C VAL A 486 -7.99 7.62 16.99
N CYS A 487 -8.09 8.01 15.72
CA CYS A 487 -8.81 9.20 15.32
C CYS A 487 -10.34 8.97 15.40
N ASP A 488 -11.09 10.03 15.69
CA ASP A 488 -12.56 10.04 15.72
C ASP A 488 -13.20 10.13 14.32
N ASP A 489 -12.41 10.32 13.27
CA ASP A 489 -12.93 10.35 11.91
C ASP A 489 -13.59 9.01 11.55
N ALA A 490 -14.84 9.09 11.13
CA ALA A 490 -15.81 7.98 11.00
C ALA A 490 -16.04 7.08 12.25
N TRP A 491 -15.55 7.45 13.44
CA TRP A 491 -15.72 6.68 14.69
C TRP A 491 -17.18 6.67 15.16
N ASP A 492 -17.79 5.48 15.23
CA ASP A 492 -19.22 5.34 15.49
C ASP A 492 -19.58 4.36 16.62
N LEU A 493 -20.89 4.22 16.89
CA LEU A 493 -21.40 3.32 17.93
C LEU A 493 -21.19 1.82 17.64
N ARG A 494 -20.88 1.41 16.39
CA ARG A 494 -20.45 0.03 16.07
C ARG A 494 -18.98 -0.15 16.42
N ALA A 495 -18.13 0.82 16.09
CA ALA A 495 -16.71 0.80 16.47
C ALA A 495 -16.50 0.83 17.99
N ALA A 496 -17.20 1.72 18.69
CA ALA A 496 -17.29 1.70 20.14
C ALA A 496 -17.89 0.38 20.66
N GLY A 497 -18.87 -0.22 19.96
CA GLY A 497 -19.46 -1.51 20.31
C GLY A 497 -18.45 -2.66 20.32
N VAL A 498 -17.68 -2.80 19.24
CA VAL A 498 -16.58 -3.78 19.09
C VAL A 498 -15.54 -3.59 20.18
N LEU A 499 -15.13 -2.33 20.45
CA LEU A 499 -14.20 -2.01 21.52
C LEU A 499 -14.75 -2.42 22.90
N CYS A 500 -15.98 -2.04 23.25
CA CYS A 500 -16.57 -2.34 24.55
C CYS A 500 -16.72 -3.85 24.78
N HIS A 501 -17.00 -4.60 23.71
CA HIS A 501 -16.99 -6.06 23.72
C HIS A 501 -15.57 -6.62 23.95
N GLN A 502 -14.56 -6.15 23.19
CA GLN A 502 -13.17 -6.58 23.31
C GLN A 502 -12.56 -6.31 24.70
N LEU A 503 -12.94 -5.20 25.36
CA LEU A 503 -12.51 -4.86 26.72
C LEU A 503 -13.24 -5.65 27.83
N GLY A 504 -14.26 -6.45 27.49
CA GLY A 504 -15.13 -7.07 28.49
C GLY A 504 -15.84 -6.01 29.35
N CYS A 505 -16.36 -4.97 28.71
CA CYS A 505 -16.96 -3.78 29.30
C CYS A 505 -18.44 -3.57 28.90
N GLY A 506 -19.09 -4.58 28.34
CA GLY A 506 -20.52 -4.56 28.02
C GLY A 506 -20.86 -3.81 26.73
N GLN A 507 -22.00 -3.11 26.72
CA GLN A 507 -22.52 -2.39 25.55
C GLN A 507 -21.97 -0.97 25.49
N ALA A 508 -21.59 -0.47 24.31
CA ALA A 508 -21.33 0.95 24.10
C ALA A 508 -22.56 1.82 24.44
N LEU A 509 -22.30 2.97 25.06
CA LEU A 509 -23.29 4.01 25.36
C LEU A 509 -23.08 5.24 24.49
N ALA A 510 -21.82 5.60 24.22
CA ALA A 510 -21.44 6.71 23.36
C ALA A 510 -20.06 6.43 22.73
N ALA A 511 -19.82 7.08 21.58
CA ALA A 511 -18.56 7.13 20.86
C ALA A 511 -18.16 8.61 20.65
N PRO A 512 -17.70 9.33 21.70
CA PRO A 512 -17.35 10.74 21.53
C PRO A 512 -16.07 10.92 20.71
N GLY A 513 -16.02 12.00 19.94
CA GLY A 513 -14.83 12.52 19.29
C GLY A 513 -14.20 13.69 20.07
N GLU A 514 -13.60 14.63 19.34
CA GLU A 514 -13.08 15.93 19.79
C GLU A 514 -12.20 15.82 21.04
N ALA A 515 -11.41 14.75 21.14
CA ALA A 515 -10.57 14.41 22.29
C ALA A 515 -11.30 14.57 23.64
N HIS A 516 -12.54 14.06 23.74
CA HIS A 516 -13.44 14.24 24.90
C HIS A 516 -12.81 13.94 26.28
N PHE A 517 -11.90 12.97 26.40
CA PHE A 517 -11.14 12.71 27.63
C PHE A 517 -9.74 13.36 27.66
N GLY A 518 -9.59 14.47 26.95
CA GLY A 518 -8.34 15.18 26.71
C GLY A 518 -7.46 14.54 25.62
N PRO A 519 -6.56 15.31 24.99
CA PRO A 519 -5.64 14.81 23.97
C PRO A 519 -4.65 13.78 24.53
N GLY A 520 -4.31 12.81 23.69
CA GLY A 520 -3.30 11.79 23.90
C GLY A 520 -1.89 12.26 23.57
N ARG A 521 -0.98 11.28 23.40
CA ARG A 521 0.44 11.50 23.11
C ARG A 521 1.04 10.30 22.38
N GLY A 522 1.64 10.53 21.22
CA GLY A 522 2.40 9.53 20.48
C GLY A 522 2.00 9.53 19.00
N PRO A 523 1.86 8.36 18.36
CA PRO A 523 1.11 8.25 17.12
C PRO A 523 -0.40 8.26 17.36
N ILE A 524 -1.13 8.68 16.33
CA ILE A 524 -2.49 8.19 16.07
C ILE A 524 -2.31 6.96 15.17
N LEU A 525 -2.67 5.77 15.67
CA LEU A 525 -2.37 4.50 14.99
C LEU A 525 -3.42 4.09 13.96
N LEU A 526 -4.65 4.56 14.16
CA LEU A 526 -5.84 4.21 13.38
C LEU A 526 -6.62 5.47 13.01
N ASP A 527 -7.19 5.43 11.82
CA ASP A 527 -8.02 6.48 11.24
C ASP A 527 -9.17 5.83 10.44
N ASN A 528 -10.32 6.52 10.39
CA ASN A 528 -11.48 6.15 9.59
C ASN A 528 -12.06 4.76 9.93
N VAL A 529 -12.08 4.43 11.23
CA VAL A 529 -12.38 3.08 11.76
C VAL A 529 -13.87 2.72 11.63
N LYS A 530 -14.18 1.94 10.61
CA LYS A 530 -15.54 1.53 10.21
C LYS A 530 -15.76 0.05 10.50
N CYS A 531 -16.47 -0.22 11.60
CA CYS A 531 -16.86 -1.58 12.01
C CYS A 531 -18.29 -1.93 11.55
N ARG A 532 -18.52 -3.19 11.19
CA ARG A 532 -19.85 -3.79 10.94
C ARG A 532 -20.64 -3.94 12.24
N GLY A 533 -19.95 -4.22 13.35
CA GLY A 533 -20.48 -4.34 14.70
C GLY A 533 -20.46 -5.77 15.27
N ASP A 534 -20.00 -6.76 14.50
CA ASP A 534 -19.84 -8.16 14.90
C ASP A 534 -18.36 -8.61 14.99
N GLU A 535 -17.42 -7.71 14.73
CA GLU A 535 -15.98 -7.96 14.89
C GLU A 535 -15.60 -8.31 16.34
N SER A 536 -14.67 -9.27 16.50
CA SER A 536 -14.20 -9.69 17.83
C SER A 536 -13.14 -8.78 18.43
N THR A 537 -12.47 -7.96 17.61
CA THR A 537 -11.48 -6.96 18.03
C THR A 537 -11.47 -5.77 17.06
N LEU A 538 -11.06 -4.60 17.54
CA LEU A 538 -10.98 -3.37 16.75
C LEU A 538 -9.99 -3.45 15.58
N LEU A 539 -9.02 -4.37 15.64
CA LEU A 539 -8.08 -4.66 14.54
C LEU A 539 -8.73 -5.32 13.31
N LEU A 540 -10.00 -5.73 13.39
CA LEU A 540 -10.71 -6.41 12.30
C LEU A 540 -11.71 -5.49 11.56
N CYS A 541 -11.80 -4.22 11.98
CA CYS A 541 -12.62 -3.22 11.31
C CYS A 541 -11.86 -2.57 10.15
N SER A 542 -12.58 -2.05 9.16
CA SER A 542 -11.97 -1.29 8.06
C SER A 542 -11.39 0.03 8.58
N HIS A 543 -10.19 0.42 8.11
CA HIS A 543 -9.48 1.64 8.48
C HIS A 543 -8.46 2.01 7.39
N ILE A 544 -8.11 3.28 7.21
CA ILE A 544 -7.40 3.74 6.00
C ILE A 544 -5.97 3.18 5.86
N ARG A 545 -5.14 3.21 6.92
CA ARG A 545 -3.82 2.54 7.03
C ARG A 545 -3.26 2.74 8.46
N TRP A 546 -2.20 2.02 8.81
CA TRP A 546 -1.50 2.18 10.11
C TRP A 546 -0.56 3.39 10.10
N ASP A 547 -0.55 4.18 11.19
CA ASP A 547 0.24 5.44 11.30
C ASP A 547 -0.05 6.44 10.14
N ALA A 548 -1.18 6.32 9.45
CA ALA A 548 -1.59 7.17 8.34
C ALA A 548 -2.95 7.80 8.65
N HIS A 549 -2.92 9.11 8.89
CA HIS A 549 -4.06 9.91 9.31
C HIS A 549 -3.86 11.37 8.86
N ASN A 550 -4.94 12.10 8.65
CA ASN A 550 -4.95 13.57 8.57
C ASN A 550 -5.03 14.25 9.95
N CYS A 551 -5.54 13.54 10.95
CA CYS A 551 -5.92 14.08 12.25
C CYS A 551 -4.76 14.58 13.14
N ASP A 552 -5.06 15.41 14.14
CA ASP A 552 -4.20 15.67 15.31
C ASP A 552 -4.82 15.17 16.63
N HIS A 553 -4.11 15.29 17.76
CA HIS A 553 -4.57 14.75 19.05
C HIS A 553 -5.82 15.46 19.64
N SER A 554 -6.32 16.53 19.04
CA SER A 554 -7.66 17.08 19.33
C SER A 554 -8.81 16.28 18.73
N GLU A 555 -8.51 15.34 17.83
CA GLU A 555 -9.45 14.42 17.18
C GLU A 555 -9.30 12.98 17.73
N ASP A 556 -8.71 12.81 18.93
CA ASP A 556 -8.53 11.48 19.54
C ASP A 556 -9.88 10.85 19.98
N ALA A 557 -10.27 9.77 19.32
CA ALA A 557 -11.47 8.98 19.60
C ALA A 557 -11.60 8.56 21.07
N SER A 558 -12.84 8.58 21.54
CA SER A 558 -13.21 8.26 22.91
C SER A 558 -14.42 7.33 22.96
N VAL A 559 -14.67 6.73 24.12
CA VAL A 559 -15.77 5.78 24.31
C VAL A 559 -16.29 5.76 25.74
N LEU A 560 -17.59 5.51 25.88
CA LEU A 560 -18.24 5.18 27.15
C LEU A 560 -18.95 3.83 27.01
N CYS A 561 -18.57 2.83 27.81
CA CYS A 561 -19.21 1.52 27.85
C CYS A 561 -20.06 1.36 29.13
N ARG A 562 -21.16 0.62 29.04
CA ARG A 562 -21.98 0.26 30.21
C ARG A 562 -21.31 -0.87 30.99
N LEU A 563 -20.70 -0.53 32.13
CA LEU A 563 -20.24 -1.48 33.15
C LEU A 563 -21.22 -2.65 33.31
N SER A 564 -20.67 -3.87 33.19
CA SER A 564 -21.37 -5.15 33.22
C SER A 564 -21.10 -5.93 34.50
#